data_AF-A0AA38PMP9-F1
#
_entry.id   AF-A0AA38PMP9-F1
#
_cell.length_a   1.000
_cell.length_b   1.000
_cell.length_c   1.000
_cell.angle_alpha   90.00
_cell.angle_beta   90.00
_cell.angle_gamma   90.00
#
_symmetry.space_group_name_H-M   'P 1'
#
loop_
_entity.id
_entity.type
_entity.pdbx_description
1 polymer ?
#
loop_
_entity_poly.entity_id
_entity_poly.type
_entity_poly.pdbx_seq_one_letter_code
_entity_poly.pdbx_strand_id
1 'polypeptide(L)'
;MNAHAFKVCLQNRLTSRKFKRDRIERSFRWQQYNDRKVCTQTEDAVKRRDPGIQALARQYNILCHKMEELVRLKRAPRNAIAPQPIPLKELFDLDVDDVIWQDVGLDASGDIENPPAWLTDEDVKSGIKGILLRDRCDEELRRLKHECIAL
;
A
#
# COMPACT_ATOMS: atom_id res chain seq x y z
N MET A 1 3.81 -7.19 -21.52
CA MET A 1 3.81 -7.42 -20.06
C MET A 1 2.89 -6.40 -19.42
N ASN A 2 1.98 -6.82 -18.55
CA ASN A 2 0.98 -5.93 -17.97
C ASN A 2 1.46 -5.36 -16.62
N ALA A 3 1.66 -4.05 -16.54
CA ALA A 3 2.09 -3.36 -15.31
C ALA A 3 1.09 -3.53 -14.16
N HIS A 4 -0.21 -3.61 -14.46
CA HIS A 4 -1.26 -3.91 -13.50
C HIS A 4 -1.06 -5.28 -12.84
N ALA A 5 -0.73 -6.32 -13.62
CA ALA A 5 -0.48 -7.66 -13.07
C ALA A 5 0.72 -7.69 -12.12
N PHE A 6 1.78 -6.93 -12.43
CA PHE A 6 2.92 -6.76 -11.51
C PHE A 6 2.51 -6.07 -10.22
N LYS A 7 1.68 -5.04 -10.31
CA LYS A 7 1.19 -4.31 -9.15
C LYS A 7 0.33 -5.19 -8.23
N VAL A 8 -0.62 -5.93 -8.78
CA VAL A 8 -1.45 -6.90 -8.03
C VAL A 8 -0.59 -7.97 -7.37
N CYS A 9 0.40 -8.50 -8.09
CA CYS A 9 1.35 -9.48 -7.53
C CYS A 9 2.14 -8.88 -6.35
N LEU A 10 2.57 -7.62 -6.49
CA LEU A 10 3.32 -6.91 -5.46
C LEU A 10 2.45 -6.65 -4.22
N GLN A 11 1.24 -6.12 -4.39
CA GLN A 11 0.24 -5.93 -3.32
C GLN A 11 -0.01 -7.22 -2.54
N ASN A 12 -0.26 -8.33 -3.24
CA ASN A 12 -0.49 -9.63 -2.60
C ASN A 12 0.70 -10.11 -1.77
N ARG A 13 1.93 -9.94 -2.30
CA ARG A 13 3.16 -10.33 -1.59
C ARG A 13 3.44 -9.46 -0.38
N LEU A 14 3.21 -8.15 -0.50
CA LEU A 14 3.37 -7.18 0.57
C LEU A 14 2.38 -7.44 1.71
N THR A 15 1.10 -7.66 1.38
CA THR A 15 0.06 -8.02 2.34
C THR A 15 0.37 -9.34 3.04
N SER A 16 0.73 -10.37 2.27
CA SER A 16 1.11 -11.68 2.81
C SER A 16 2.32 -11.59 3.75
N ARG A 17 3.29 -10.72 3.42
CA ARG A 17 4.46 -10.46 4.26
C ARG A 17 4.04 -9.77 5.57
N LYS A 18 3.23 -8.72 5.50
CA LYS A 18 2.73 -7.96 6.67
C LYS A 18 2.03 -8.89 7.64
N PHE A 19 1.06 -9.67 7.16
CA PHE A 19 0.35 -10.64 8.01
C PHE A 19 1.24 -11.70 8.63
N LYS A 20 2.27 -12.18 7.92
CA LYS A 20 3.25 -13.11 8.50
C LYS A 20 4.07 -12.45 9.60
N ARG A 21 4.50 -11.21 9.42
CA ARG A 21 5.25 -10.46 10.43
C ARG A 21 4.39 -10.19 11.67
N ASP A 22 3.15 -9.74 11.48
CA ASP A 22 2.20 -9.49 12.57
C ASP A 22 1.88 -10.77 13.34
N ARG A 23 1.75 -11.91 12.66
CA ARG A 23 1.55 -13.21 13.30
C ARG A 23 2.72 -13.58 14.21
N ILE A 24 3.95 -13.39 13.73
CA ILE A 24 5.18 -13.64 14.49
C ILE A 24 5.24 -12.71 15.73
N GLU A 25 4.96 -11.43 15.53
CA GLU A 25 4.98 -10.44 16.62
C GLU A 25 3.97 -10.78 17.72
N ARG A 26 2.75 -11.19 17.33
CA ARG A 26 1.74 -11.66 18.29
C ARG A 26 2.22 -12.91 19.02
N SER A 27 2.74 -13.93 18.33
CA SER A 27 3.22 -15.13 19.01
C SER A 27 4.33 -14.84 20.03
N PHE A 28 5.22 -13.87 19.75
CA PHE A 28 6.23 -13.46 20.73
C PHE A 28 5.63 -12.77 21.97
N ARG A 29 4.54 -12.01 21.81
CA ARG A 29 3.85 -11.35 22.93
C ARG A 29 3.07 -12.33 23.81
N TRP A 30 2.46 -13.37 23.21
CA TRP A 30 1.56 -14.29 23.91
C TRP A 30 2.21 -15.61 24.36
N GLN A 31 3.40 -15.97 23.85
CA GLN A 31 3.98 -17.30 24.07
C GLN A 31 5.43 -17.21 24.56
N GLN A 32 5.63 -17.53 25.85
CA GLN A 32 6.96 -17.70 26.42
C GLN A 32 7.46 -19.14 26.17
N TYR A 33 8.65 -19.24 25.58
CA TYR A 33 9.52 -20.43 25.48
C TYR A 33 9.29 -21.50 24.38
N ASN A 34 8.09 -22.05 24.17
CA ASN A 34 7.97 -23.27 23.34
C ASN A 34 8.04 -23.05 21.81
N ASP A 35 7.61 -21.90 21.29
CA ASP A 35 7.50 -21.67 19.83
C ASP A 35 8.62 -20.81 19.24
N ARG A 36 9.67 -20.52 20.03
CA ARG A 36 10.75 -19.60 19.63
C ARG A 36 11.47 -20.05 18.35
N LYS A 37 11.72 -21.36 18.21
CA LYS A 37 12.37 -21.96 17.03
C LYS A 37 11.50 -21.85 15.77
N VAL A 38 10.18 -22.02 15.93
CA VAL A 38 9.21 -21.89 14.83
C VAL A 38 9.12 -20.43 14.40
N CYS A 39 9.12 -19.50 15.35
CA CYS A 39 9.15 -18.07 15.07
C CYS A 39 10.42 -17.66 14.31
N THR A 40 11.61 -18.06 14.76
CA THR A 40 12.88 -17.74 14.08
C THR A 40 12.93 -18.33 12.66
N GLN A 41 12.46 -19.57 12.48
CA GLN A 41 12.41 -20.19 11.14
C GLN A 41 11.45 -19.42 10.20
N THR A 42 10.33 -18.96 10.73
CA THR A 42 9.34 -18.18 9.98
C THR A 42 9.89 -16.79 9.65
N GLU A 43 10.59 -16.14 10.57
CA GLU A 43 11.28 -14.86 10.33
C GLU A 43 12.30 -14.97 9.20
N ASP A 44 13.15 -16.01 9.23
CA ASP A 44 14.12 -16.25 8.17
C ASP A 44 13.44 -16.54 6.83
N ALA A 45 12.33 -17.30 6.84
CA ALA A 45 11.55 -17.57 5.64
C ALA A 45 10.89 -16.31 5.08
N VAL A 46 10.51 -15.34 5.92
CA VAL A 46 10.06 -14.01 5.49
C VAL A 46 11.22 -13.26 4.87
N LYS A 47 12.34 -13.09 5.60
CA LYS A 47 13.54 -12.35 5.14
C LYS A 47 14.08 -12.86 3.80
N ARG A 48 14.06 -14.18 3.57
CA ARG A 48 14.49 -14.79 2.30
C ARG A 48 13.63 -14.37 1.10
N ARG A 49 12.38 -13.98 1.32
CA ARG A 49 11.45 -13.55 0.25
C ARG A 49 11.60 -12.06 -0.09
N ASP A 50 12.17 -11.27 0.82
CA ASP A 50 12.32 -9.82 0.68
C ASP A 50 13.01 -9.38 -0.61
N PRO A 51 14.14 -9.99 -1.02
CA PRO A 51 14.82 -9.60 -2.26
C PRO A 51 13.96 -9.84 -3.50
N GLY A 52 13.15 -10.91 -3.49
CA GLY A 52 12.21 -11.20 -4.57
C GLY A 52 11.07 -10.19 -4.66
N ILE A 53 10.62 -9.65 -3.52
CA ILE A 53 9.61 -8.58 -3.48
C ILE A 53 10.23 -7.27 -3.98
N GLN A 54 11.45 -6.94 -3.57
CA GLN A 54 12.19 -5.77 -4.08
C GLN A 54 12.45 -5.88 -5.59
N ALA A 55 12.79 -7.06 -6.09
CA ALA A 55 13.00 -7.29 -7.52
C ALA A 55 11.71 -7.02 -8.34
N LEU A 56 10.55 -7.46 -7.84
CA LEU A 56 9.26 -7.17 -8.46
C LEU A 56 8.93 -5.67 -8.44
N ALA A 57 9.18 -5.00 -7.30
CA ALA A 57 9.00 -3.55 -7.21
C ALA A 57 9.91 -2.79 -8.19
N ARG A 58 11.17 -3.22 -8.35
CA ARG A 58 12.09 -2.66 -9.37
C ARG A 58 11.56 -2.85 -10.78
N GLN A 59 11.08 -4.05 -11.11
CA GLN A 59 10.50 -4.34 -12.43
C GLN A 59 9.28 -3.46 -12.72
N TYR A 60 8.40 -3.31 -11.73
CA TYR A 60 7.25 -2.40 -11.81
C TYR A 60 7.70 -0.94 -12.04
N ASN A 61 8.67 -0.44 -11.27
CA ASN A 61 9.17 0.93 -11.43
C ASN A 61 9.79 1.16 -12.81
N ILE A 62 10.53 0.19 -13.35
CA ILE A 62 11.06 0.25 -14.73
C ILE A 62 9.91 0.41 -15.75
N LEU A 63 8.80 -0.31 -15.56
CA LEU A 63 7.62 -0.16 -16.43
C LEU A 63 6.98 1.22 -16.27
N CYS A 64 6.88 1.74 -15.04
CA CYS A 64 6.37 3.08 -14.77
C CYS A 64 7.17 4.15 -15.51
N HIS A 65 8.52 4.10 -15.44
CA HIS A 65 9.38 5.04 -16.15
C HIS A 65 9.24 4.93 -17.68
N LYS A 66 9.11 3.72 -18.23
CA LYS A 66 8.85 3.53 -19.66
C LYS A 66 7.51 4.14 -20.08
N MET A 67 6.47 4.00 -19.26
CA MET A 67 5.16 4.59 -19.52
C MET A 67 5.24 6.12 -19.45
N GLU A 68 5.96 6.66 -18.47
CA GLU A 68 6.22 8.10 -18.33
C GLU A 68 6.93 8.68 -19.55
N GLU A 69 7.95 7.99 -20.07
CA GLU A 69 8.65 8.37 -21.31
C GLU A 69 7.70 8.37 -22.52
N LEU A 70 6.84 7.36 -22.66
CA LEU A 70 5.86 7.29 -23.77
C LEU A 70 4.83 8.42 -23.71
N VAL A 71 4.38 8.80 -22.51
CA VAL A 71 3.49 9.95 -22.28
C VAL A 71 4.22 11.25 -22.67
N ARG A 72 5.48 11.42 -22.24
CA ARG A 72 6.31 12.58 -22.57
C ARG A 72 6.55 12.73 -24.08
N LEU A 73 6.76 11.61 -24.77
CA LEU A 73 6.93 11.55 -26.22
C LEU A 73 5.61 11.70 -27.00
N LYS A 74 4.47 11.89 -26.33
CA LYS A 74 3.11 11.96 -26.92
C LYS A 74 2.76 10.75 -27.79
N ARG A 75 3.35 9.59 -27.48
CA ARG A 75 3.05 8.29 -28.13
C ARG A 75 2.02 7.48 -27.35
N ALA A 76 1.62 7.96 -26.18
CA ALA A 76 0.56 7.38 -25.38
C ALA A 76 -0.83 7.84 -25.85
N PRO A 77 -1.90 7.08 -25.57
CA PRO A 77 -3.27 7.50 -25.84
C PRO A 77 -3.61 8.84 -25.15
N ARG A 78 -4.63 9.54 -25.67
CA ARG A 78 -5.07 10.84 -25.12
C ARG A 78 -5.44 10.66 -23.64
N ASN A 79 -5.02 11.60 -22.80
CA ASN A 79 -5.20 11.60 -21.35
C ASN A 79 -4.57 10.42 -20.60
N ALA A 80 -3.61 9.70 -21.19
CA ALA A 80 -2.87 8.67 -20.49
C ALA A 80 -2.05 9.28 -19.33
N ILE A 81 -2.33 8.81 -18.12
CA ILE A 81 -1.59 9.16 -16.90
C ILE A 81 -0.59 8.04 -16.61
N ALA A 82 0.67 8.39 -16.39
CA ALA A 82 1.67 7.41 -16.00
C ALA A 82 1.48 7.00 -14.53
N PRO A 83 1.56 5.70 -14.21
CA PRO A 83 1.49 5.25 -12.83
C PRO A 83 2.67 5.75 -12.00
N GLN A 84 2.42 5.99 -10.72
CA GLN A 84 3.46 6.42 -9.80
C GLN A 84 4.40 5.26 -9.43
N PRO A 85 5.73 5.49 -9.45
CA PRO A 85 6.71 4.51 -9.00
C PRO A 85 6.66 4.32 -7.49
N ILE A 86 6.96 3.11 -7.03
CA ILE A 86 6.90 2.75 -5.61
C ILE A 86 8.27 3.00 -4.95
N PRO A 87 8.33 3.73 -3.83
CA PRO A 87 9.58 3.94 -3.10
C PRO A 87 10.11 2.61 -2.55
N LEU A 88 11.33 2.24 -2.96
CA LEU A 88 11.94 0.96 -2.55
C LEU A 88 12.43 0.97 -1.09
N LYS A 89 12.71 2.15 -0.52
CA LYS A 89 13.22 2.31 0.85
C LYS A 89 12.14 1.96 1.88
N GLU A 90 10.92 2.43 1.65
CA GLU A 90 9.77 2.28 2.56
C GLU A 90 8.84 1.14 2.12
N LEU A 91 9.29 0.28 1.20
CA LEU A 91 8.48 -0.78 0.58
C LEU A 91 7.82 -1.73 1.61
N PHE A 92 8.41 -1.88 2.79
CA PHE A 92 7.92 -2.79 3.83
C PHE A 92 7.23 -2.08 5.00
N ASP A 93 7.26 -0.75 5.01
CA ASP A 93 6.60 0.09 6.01
C ASP A 93 5.22 0.49 5.49
N LEU A 94 4.42 -0.56 5.23
CA LEU A 94 3.11 -0.46 4.58
C LEU A 94 2.09 0.30 5.43
N ASP A 95 1.73 1.49 4.97
CA ASP A 95 0.59 2.26 5.45
C ASP A 95 -0.62 2.17 4.49
N VAL A 96 -1.79 2.59 4.98
CA VAL A 96 -3.06 2.59 4.23
C VAL A 96 -3.03 3.57 3.06
N ASP A 97 -2.27 4.66 3.22
CA ASP A 97 -2.19 5.77 2.26
C ASP A 97 -1.09 5.58 1.20
N ASP A 98 -0.37 4.45 1.21
CA ASP A 98 0.76 4.22 0.32
C ASP A 98 0.35 4.14 -1.15
N VAL A 99 1.23 4.65 -2.01
CA VAL A 99 1.10 4.66 -3.48
C VAL A 99 0.82 3.27 -4.07
N ILE A 100 1.28 2.21 -3.41
CA ILE A 100 1.01 0.81 -3.80
C ILE A 100 -0.49 0.50 -3.90
N TRP A 101 -1.36 1.23 -3.21
CA TRP A 101 -2.81 0.99 -3.22
C TRP A 101 -3.56 1.81 -4.29
N GLN A 102 -2.91 2.71 -5.01
CA GLN A 102 -3.56 3.63 -5.96
C GLN A 102 -3.44 3.15 -7.41
N ASP A 103 -4.50 2.64 -8.05
CA ASP A 103 -4.46 2.08 -9.41
C ASP A 103 -4.50 3.13 -10.56
N VAL A 104 -4.11 4.37 -10.25
CA VAL A 104 -4.08 5.48 -11.21
C VAL A 104 -3.18 5.15 -12.40
N GLY A 105 -3.73 5.23 -13.62
CA GLY A 105 -2.99 5.01 -14.86
C GLY A 105 -2.73 3.54 -15.23
N LEU A 106 -3.28 2.58 -14.47
CA LEU A 106 -3.15 1.14 -14.73
C LEU A 106 -4.45 0.43 -15.03
N ASP A 107 -5.59 1.07 -14.73
CA ASP A 107 -6.89 0.52 -15.04
C ASP A 107 -7.15 0.60 -16.56
N ALA A 108 -7.46 -0.56 -17.14
CA ALA A 108 -7.73 -0.73 -18.56
C ALA A 108 -9.24 -0.70 -18.87
N SER A 109 -10.10 -0.58 -17.86
CA SER A 109 -11.53 -0.36 -18.07
C SER A 109 -11.75 1.06 -18.58
N GLY A 110 -12.28 1.17 -19.80
CA GLY A 110 -12.33 2.40 -20.60
C GLY A 110 -13.26 3.50 -20.11
N ASP A 111 -13.56 3.57 -18.81
CA ASP A 111 -14.54 4.49 -18.23
C ASP A 111 -13.92 5.79 -17.67
N ILE A 112 -12.62 6.02 -17.89
CA ILE A 112 -11.90 7.15 -17.29
C ILE A 112 -11.76 8.33 -18.28
N GLU A 113 -12.81 8.68 -19.01
CA GLU A 113 -12.85 10.02 -19.63
C GLU A 113 -13.04 11.11 -18.56
N ASN A 114 -13.65 10.76 -17.42
CA ASN A 114 -13.87 11.68 -16.31
C ASN A 114 -13.76 10.95 -14.96
N PRO A 115 -12.54 10.78 -14.41
CA PRO A 115 -12.36 10.15 -13.11
C PRO A 115 -13.07 10.97 -12.01
N PRO A 116 -13.64 10.32 -10.99
CA PRO A 116 -14.29 11.01 -9.88
C PRO A 116 -13.35 12.01 -9.20
N ALA A 117 -13.89 13.13 -8.71
CA ALA A 117 -13.11 14.19 -8.07
C ALA A 117 -12.30 13.69 -6.85
N TRP A 118 -12.81 12.70 -6.10
CA TRP A 118 -12.08 12.11 -4.98
C TRP A 118 -10.77 11.39 -5.39
N LEU A 119 -10.61 11.06 -6.68
CA LEU A 119 -9.40 10.43 -7.22
C LEU A 119 -8.45 11.46 -7.85
N THR A 120 -8.98 12.52 -8.45
CA THR A 120 -8.22 13.51 -9.23
C THR A 120 -7.89 14.79 -8.47
N ASP A 121 -8.85 15.33 -7.72
CA ASP A 121 -8.77 16.64 -7.09
C ASP A 121 -8.14 16.52 -5.69
N GLU A 122 -7.00 17.18 -5.49
CA GLU A 122 -6.27 17.19 -4.22
C GLU A 122 -7.03 17.92 -3.10
N ASP A 123 -7.80 18.96 -3.42
CA ASP A 123 -8.60 19.67 -2.42
C ASP A 123 -9.76 18.78 -1.93
N VAL A 124 -10.39 18.03 -2.84
CA VAL A 124 -11.41 17.05 -2.49
C VAL A 124 -10.81 15.92 -1.64
N LYS A 125 -9.62 15.40 -2.02
CA LYS A 125 -8.90 14.38 -1.22
C LYS A 125 -8.56 14.89 0.17
N SER A 126 -8.01 16.09 0.27
CA SER A 126 -7.65 16.74 1.54
C SER A 126 -8.88 16.97 2.40
N GLY A 127 -9.98 17.46 1.81
CA GLY A 127 -11.26 17.64 2.49
C GLY A 127 -11.83 16.35 3.06
N ILE A 128 -11.83 15.25 2.29
CA ILE A 128 -12.27 13.93 2.76
C ILE A 128 -11.40 13.47 3.94
N LYS A 129 -10.08 13.56 3.84
CA LYS A 129 -9.16 13.20 4.93
C LYS A 129 -9.42 14.04 6.19
N GLY A 130 -9.65 15.34 6.03
CA GLY A 130 -9.96 16.25 7.13
C GLY A 130 -11.27 15.90 7.85
N ILE A 131 -12.33 15.57 7.10
CA ILE A 131 -13.62 15.15 7.66
C ILE A 131 -13.46 13.83 8.44
N LEU A 132 -12.80 12.83 7.86
CA LEU A 132 -12.57 11.53 8.51
C LEU A 132 -11.73 11.67 9.78
N LEU A 133 -10.72 12.55 9.76
CA LEU A 133 -9.89 12.82 10.94
C LEU A 133 -10.71 13.47 12.05
N ARG A 134 -11.56 14.45 11.73
CA ARG A 134 -12.47 15.07 12.70
C ARG A 134 -13.39 14.03 13.33
N ASP A 135 -14.03 13.20 12.51
CA ASP A 135 -14.98 12.19 13.00
C ASP A 135 -14.28 11.16 13.90
N ARG A 136 -13.03 10.78 13.58
CA ARG A 136 -12.18 9.94 14.44
C ARG A 136 -11.82 10.64 15.75
N CYS A 137 -11.49 11.93 15.73
CA CYS A 137 -11.24 12.68 16.96
C CYS A 137 -12.49 12.74 17.86
N ASP A 138 -13.68 12.89 17.28
CA ASP A 138 -14.94 12.88 18.03
C ASP A 138 -15.23 11.50 18.64
N GLU A 139 -14.91 10.42 17.92
CA GLU A 139 -15.00 9.05 18.42
C GLU A 139 -14.04 8.81 19.59
N GLU A 140 -12.76 9.18 19.44
CA GLU A 140 -11.77 9.05 20.50
C GLU A 140 -12.13 9.90 21.73
N LEU A 141 -12.65 11.11 21.55
CA LEU A 141 -13.13 11.92 22.66
C LEU A 141 -14.30 11.25 23.39
N ARG A 142 -15.24 10.65 22.66
CA ARG A 142 -16.33 9.87 23.25
C ARG A 142 -15.79 8.67 24.02
N ARG A 143 -14.82 7.95 23.46
CA ARG A 143 -14.18 6.80 24.11
C ARG A 143 -13.46 7.19 25.40
N LEU A 144 -12.62 8.21 25.36
CA LEU A 144 -11.90 8.73 26.53
C LEU A 144 -12.84 9.15 27.67
N LYS A 145 -13.98 9.76 27.35
CA LYS A 145 -15.00 10.09 28.35
C LYS A 145 -15.55 8.85 29.05
N HIS A 146 -15.81 7.77 28.32
CA HIS A 146 -16.28 6.52 28.93
C HIS A 146 -15.20 5.89 29.81
N GLU A 147 -13.94 5.89 29.36
CA GLU A 147 -12.81 5.34 30.12
C GLU A 147 -12.53 6.15 31.40
N CYS A 148 -12.66 7.49 31.37
CA CYS A 148 -12.51 8.34 32.56
C CYS A 148 -13.64 8.16 33.60
N ILE A 149 -14.85 7.80 33.17
CA ILE A 149 -15.98 7.53 34.10
C ILE A 149 -15.87 6.13 34.71
N ALA A 150 -15.17 5.21 34.04
CA ALA A 150 -14.97 3.84 34.48
C ALA A 150 -13.81 3.67 35.49
N LEU A 151 -13.04 4.72 35.75
CA LEU A 151 -11.94 4.80 36.74
C LEU A 151 -12.41 5.49 38.02
#